data_AF-A0A553BN21-F1
#
_entry.id   AF-A0A553BN21-F1
#
_cell.length_a   1.000
_cell.length_b   1.000
_cell.length_c   1.000
_cell.angle_alpha   90.00
_cell.angle_beta   90.00
_cell.angle_gamma   90.00
#
_symmetry.space_group_name_H-M   'P 1'
#
loop_
_entity.id
_entity.type
_entity.pdbx_description
1 polymer ?
#
loop_
_entity_poly.entity_id
_entity_poly.type
_entity_poly.pdbx_seq_one_letter_code
_entity_poly.pdbx_strand_id
1 'polypeptide(L)'
;MKSRVLFSSYVIDFLDIDFNSNLIEEIIKDETDEVLQNVKDENLEDWEVVFLFRFNNTERILISKNRFGSVASQKQKEIIIHIPIPMKDVVSWGVNNEQHVYKDATHLNHLMNNFNTLEVDFNDFNNRTDYIIDSARRVVKFCFENGFTVNGVKILKK
;
A
#
# COMPACT_ATOMS: atom_id res chain seq x y z
N MET A 1 -9.20 15.49 -8.58
CA MET A 1 -8.52 14.58 -7.64
C MET A 1 -7.41 13.84 -8.36
N LYS A 2 -6.25 13.70 -7.73
CA LYS A 2 -5.11 12.90 -8.24
C LYS A 2 -4.64 11.92 -7.17
N SER A 3 -3.80 10.97 -7.55
CA SER A 3 -3.13 10.08 -6.62
C SER A 3 -1.65 10.42 -6.45
N ARG A 4 -1.13 9.98 -5.32
CA ARG A 4 0.30 9.93 -5.03
C ARG A 4 0.59 8.58 -4.39
N VAL A 5 1.61 7.90 -4.90
CA VAL A 5 2.08 6.62 -4.34
C VAL A 5 3.42 6.89 -3.69
N LEU A 6 3.61 6.39 -2.47
CA LEU A 6 4.84 6.57 -1.70
C LEU A 6 5.26 5.25 -1.06
N PHE A 7 6.50 4.86 -1.26
CA PHE A 7 7.11 3.69 -0.67
C PHE A 7 8.02 4.08 0.48
N SER A 8 7.92 3.32 1.55
CA SER A 8 8.75 3.43 2.75
C SER A 8 9.00 2.03 3.30
N SER A 9 10.00 1.89 4.17
CA SER A 9 10.42 0.56 4.63
C SER A 9 10.77 0.55 6.11
N TYR A 10 10.23 -0.45 6.81
CA TYR A 10 10.69 -0.95 8.11
C TYR A 10 11.60 -2.19 7.93
N VAL A 11 12.15 -2.36 6.74
CA VAL A 11 13.17 -3.34 6.38
C VAL A 11 14.43 -2.57 5.95
N ILE A 12 15.51 -2.78 6.69
CA ILE A 12 16.82 -2.15 6.48
C ILE A 12 17.39 -2.62 5.15
N ASP A 13 17.97 -1.70 4.38
CA ASP A 13 18.58 -1.97 3.07
C ASP A 13 17.65 -2.75 2.13
N PHE A 14 16.39 -2.29 2.04
CA PHE A 14 15.37 -2.91 1.19
C PHE A 14 14.99 -2.06 -0.01
N LEU A 15 14.66 -0.78 0.21
CA LEU A 15 14.28 0.12 -0.88
C LEU A 15 15.43 0.26 -1.87
N ASP A 16 15.08 0.16 -3.15
CA ASP A 16 16.00 0.29 -4.28
C ASP A 16 17.13 -0.76 -4.30
N ILE A 17 16.94 -1.88 -3.60
CA ILE A 17 17.81 -3.05 -3.69
C ILE A 17 17.13 -4.10 -4.57
N ASP A 18 17.66 -4.26 -5.78
CA ASP A 18 17.20 -5.19 -6.82
C ASP A 18 15.84 -4.84 -7.46
N PHE A 19 15.31 -3.64 -7.18
CA PHE A 19 14.16 -3.04 -7.86
C PHE A 19 14.31 -1.50 -7.84
N ASN A 20 13.45 -0.78 -8.57
CA ASN A 20 13.41 0.69 -8.56
C ASN A 20 12.06 1.15 -8.02
N SER A 21 12.05 1.73 -6.83
CA SER A 21 10.84 2.18 -6.15
C SER A 21 10.11 3.26 -6.93
N ASN A 22 10.81 4.29 -7.40
CA ASN A 22 10.22 5.40 -8.17
C ASN A 22 9.51 4.91 -9.44
N LEU A 23 10.10 3.97 -10.19
CA LEU A 23 9.46 3.40 -11.38
C LEU A 23 8.17 2.65 -11.03
N ILE A 24 8.16 1.91 -9.92
CA ILE A 24 6.94 1.21 -9.48
C ILE A 24 5.90 2.22 -8.97
N GLU A 25 6.31 3.24 -8.22
CA GLU A 25 5.42 4.31 -7.77
C GLU A 25 4.73 4.99 -8.95
N GLU A 26 5.47 5.32 -10.01
CA GLU A 26 4.92 5.90 -11.24
C GLU A 26 3.91 4.97 -11.93
N ILE A 27 4.24 3.68 -12.09
CA ILE A 27 3.33 2.68 -12.68
C ILE A 27 2.01 2.62 -11.90
N ILE A 28 2.09 2.49 -10.57
CA ILE A 28 0.90 2.35 -9.73
C ILE A 28 0.12 3.66 -9.69
N LYS A 29 0.80 4.81 -9.69
CA LYS A 29 0.16 6.12 -9.72
C LYS A 29 -0.62 6.32 -11.02
N ASP A 30 -0.05 5.99 -12.17
CA ASP A 30 -0.71 6.17 -13.46
C ASP A 30 -1.95 5.27 -13.58
N GLU A 31 -1.85 4.01 -13.16
CA GLU A 31 -2.99 3.09 -13.08
C GLU A 31 -4.07 3.59 -12.10
N THR A 32 -3.66 4.16 -10.96
CA THR A 32 -4.59 4.71 -9.96
C THR A 32 -5.29 5.96 -10.50
N ASP A 33 -4.56 6.85 -11.15
CA ASP A 33 -5.10 8.08 -11.73
C ASP A 33 -6.12 7.78 -12.84
N GLU A 34 -5.91 6.75 -13.65
CA GLU A 34 -6.90 6.28 -14.64
C GLU A 34 -8.22 5.87 -13.96
N VAL A 35 -8.16 5.15 -12.84
CA VAL A 35 -9.36 4.80 -12.07
C VAL A 35 -10.02 6.07 -11.48
N LEU A 36 -9.23 7.02 -10.99
CA LEU A 36 -9.72 8.25 -10.38
C LEU A 36 -10.38 9.21 -11.38
N GLN A 37 -9.98 9.22 -12.65
CA GLN A 37 -10.62 10.04 -13.68
C GLN A 37 -12.12 9.74 -13.85
N ASN A 38 -12.55 8.52 -13.51
CA ASN A 38 -13.95 8.11 -13.54
C ASN A 38 -14.75 8.60 -12.32
N VAL A 39 -14.07 9.08 -11.29
CA VAL A 39 -14.67 9.62 -10.07
C VAL A 39 -14.80 11.15 -10.23
N LYS A 40 -15.82 11.59 -10.98
CA LYS A 40 -16.11 13.01 -11.15
C LYS A 40 -16.90 13.56 -9.96
N ASP A 41 -16.25 14.34 -9.11
CA ASP A 41 -16.88 15.18 -8.08
C ASP A 41 -16.11 16.50 -7.97
N GLU A 42 -16.79 17.62 -8.25
CA GLU A 42 -16.20 18.97 -8.26
C GLU A 42 -15.62 19.35 -6.88
N ASN A 43 -16.15 18.79 -5.79
CA ASN A 43 -15.65 19.07 -4.44
C ASN A 43 -14.29 18.41 -4.15
N LEU A 44 -13.83 17.54 -5.06
CA LEU A 44 -12.61 16.75 -4.91
C LEU A 44 -11.53 17.13 -5.92
N GLU A 45 -11.71 18.19 -6.72
CA GLU A 45 -10.74 18.57 -7.77
C GLU A 45 -9.33 18.76 -7.21
N ASP A 46 -9.21 19.49 -6.12
CA ASP A 46 -7.93 19.79 -5.44
C ASP A 46 -7.47 18.71 -4.44
N TRP A 47 -8.24 17.63 -4.27
CA TRP A 47 -7.88 16.58 -3.33
C TRP A 47 -6.83 15.63 -3.93
N GLU A 48 -6.00 15.08 -3.04
CA GLU A 48 -5.01 14.08 -3.37
C GLU A 48 -5.22 12.82 -2.50
N VAL A 49 -5.25 11.64 -3.14
CA VAL A 49 -5.28 10.35 -2.45
C VAL A 49 -3.86 9.80 -2.40
N VAL A 50 -3.33 9.62 -1.19
CA VAL A 50 -1.96 9.19 -0.95
C VAL A 50 -1.97 7.73 -0.51
N PHE A 51 -1.43 6.83 -1.34
CA PHE A 51 -1.20 5.44 -0.97
C PHE A 51 0.21 5.31 -0.39
N LEU A 52 0.31 5.19 0.94
CA LEU A 52 1.57 5.06 1.64
C LEU A 52 1.86 3.58 1.92
N PHE A 53 2.69 2.97 1.08
CA PHE A 53 3.13 1.60 1.24
C PHE A 53 4.34 1.54 2.17
N ARG A 54 4.27 0.63 3.15
CA ARG A 54 5.30 0.39 4.15
C ARG A 54 5.70 -1.08 4.07
N PHE A 55 6.88 -1.36 3.55
CA PHE A 55 7.46 -2.69 3.59
C PHE A 55 7.78 -3.05 5.05
N ASN A 56 7.21 -4.15 5.55
CA ASN A 56 7.23 -4.48 6.97
C ASN A 56 7.28 -5.99 7.20
N ASN A 57 7.63 -6.40 8.42
CA ASN A 57 7.44 -7.76 8.87
C ASN A 57 6.02 -7.93 9.43
N THR A 58 5.07 -8.31 8.57
CA THR A 58 3.69 -8.62 8.95
C THR A 58 3.29 -9.98 8.37
N GLU A 59 2.24 -10.59 8.91
CA GLU A 59 1.76 -11.88 8.38
C GLU A 59 1.00 -11.72 7.06
N ARG A 60 0.38 -10.55 6.85
CA ARG A 60 -0.54 -10.26 5.74
C ARG A 60 -0.34 -8.83 5.27
N ILE A 61 -0.89 -8.50 4.10
CA ILE A 61 -1.05 -7.10 3.70
C ILE A 61 -2.11 -6.47 4.60
N LEU A 62 -1.78 -5.32 5.21
CA LEU A 62 -2.70 -4.57 6.07
C LEU A 62 -3.03 -3.23 5.41
N ILE A 63 -4.32 -2.92 5.25
CA ILE A 63 -4.80 -1.69 4.59
C ILE A 63 -5.63 -0.90 5.59
N SER A 64 -5.22 0.33 5.91
CA SER A 64 -5.90 1.15 6.92
C SER A 64 -7.37 1.39 6.54
N LYS A 65 -8.28 1.20 7.50
CA LYS A 65 -9.70 1.54 7.32
C LYS A 65 -9.90 3.05 7.23
N ASN A 66 -11.05 3.46 6.68
CA ASN A 66 -11.42 4.86 6.39
C ASN A 66 -11.29 5.87 7.54
N ARG A 67 -11.18 5.42 8.78
CA ARG A 67 -10.99 6.27 9.97
C ARG A 67 -9.62 6.96 10.07
N PHE A 68 -8.65 6.58 9.25
CA PHE A 68 -7.31 7.20 9.24
C PHE A 68 -7.11 8.14 8.03
N GLY A 69 -6.17 9.08 8.17
CA GLY A 69 -5.51 9.70 7.01
C GLY A 69 -6.20 10.87 6.31
N SER A 70 -7.38 11.33 6.74
CA SER A 70 -7.95 12.56 6.15
C SER A 70 -7.35 13.80 6.81
N VAL A 71 -6.46 14.51 6.10
CA VAL A 71 -5.92 15.80 6.54
C VAL A 71 -6.59 16.91 5.72
N ALA A 72 -7.74 17.39 6.21
CA ALA A 72 -8.58 18.34 5.47
C ALA A 72 -7.85 19.66 5.15
N SER A 73 -6.96 20.12 6.04
CA SER A 73 -6.13 21.31 5.80
C SER A 73 -5.15 21.16 4.65
N GLN A 74 -4.73 19.92 4.35
CA GLN A 74 -3.83 19.59 3.24
C GLN A 74 -4.56 19.06 2.00
N LYS A 75 -5.90 18.95 2.06
CA LYS A 75 -6.73 18.29 1.03
C LYS A 75 -6.19 16.90 0.65
N GLN A 76 -5.71 16.15 1.64
CA GLN A 76 -5.12 14.83 1.44
C GLN A 76 -5.93 13.74 2.15
N LYS A 77 -6.09 12.61 1.45
CA LYS A 77 -6.56 11.35 2.03
C LYS A 77 -5.43 10.33 1.96
N GLU A 78 -4.84 10.01 3.10
CA GLU A 78 -3.86 8.94 3.23
C GLU A 78 -4.54 7.59 3.46
N ILE A 79 -4.03 6.59 2.76
CA ILE A 79 -4.30 5.17 2.98
C ILE A 79 -2.96 4.54 3.33
N ILE A 80 -2.83 4.06 4.57
CA ILE A 80 -1.60 3.45 5.07
C ILE A 80 -1.67 1.95 4.81
N ILE A 81 -0.63 1.43 4.16
CA ILE A 81 -0.56 0.03 3.76
C ILE A 81 0.72 -0.59 4.29
N HIS A 82 0.61 -1.74 4.97
CA HIS A 82 1.76 -2.57 5.31
C HIS A 82 1.82 -3.74 4.32
N ILE A 83 2.94 -3.87 3.63
CA ILE A 83 3.23 -4.99 2.72
C ILE A 83 4.21 -5.93 3.42
N PRO A 84 3.87 -7.21 3.60
CA PRO A 84 4.75 -8.15 4.29
C PRO A 84 5.96 -8.47 3.41
N ILE A 85 7.16 -8.45 3.98
CA ILE A 85 8.38 -8.88 3.29
C ILE A 85 8.80 -10.24 3.86
N PRO A 86 8.94 -11.28 3.02
CA PRO A 86 9.32 -12.61 3.48
C PRO A 86 10.82 -12.69 3.78
N MET A 87 11.16 -13.68 4.61
CA MET A 87 12.54 -14.04 4.88
C MET A 87 13.12 -14.94 3.77
N LYS A 88 14.46 -14.98 3.66
CA LYS A 88 15.17 -15.78 2.64
C LYS A 88 14.97 -17.30 2.74
N ASP A 89 14.61 -17.80 3.91
CA ASP A 89 14.27 -19.21 4.13
C ASP A 89 12.88 -19.57 3.58
N VAL A 90 12.01 -18.58 3.34
CA VAL A 90 10.70 -18.75 2.70
C VAL A 90 10.82 -18.65 1.18
N VAL A 91 11.47 -17.60 0.67
CA VAL A 91 11.69 -17.38 -0.77
C VAL A 91 13.06 -16.76 -1.03
N SER A 92 13.69 -17.11 -2.15
CA SER A 92 15.07 -16.70 -2.46
C SER A 92 15.27 -15.18 -2.55
N TRP A 93 14.24 -14.44 -2.93
CA TRP A 93 14.26 -12.98 -3.04
C TRP A 93 13.93 -12.26 -1.73
N GLY A 94 13.67 -12.99 -0.64
CA GLY A 94 13.39 -12.46 0.68
C GLY A 94 14.57 -11.71 1.31
N VAL A 95 14.40 -11.35 2.58
CA VAL A 95 15.41 -10.62 3.37
C VAL A 95 15.93 -11.46 4.54
N ASN A 96 17.06 -11.07 5.10
CA ASN A 96 17.52 -11.68 6.34
C ASN A 96 16.68 -11.17 7.52
N ASN A 97 16.48 -11.99 8.56
CA ASN A 97 15.72 -11.59 9.75
C ASN A 97 16.29 -10.33 10.42
N GLU A 98 17.60 -10.12 10.35
CA GLU A 98 18.30 -8.95 10.89
C GLU A 98 17.84 -7.65 10.22
N GLN A 99 17.42 -7.70 8.96
CA GLN A 99 16.95 -6.53 8.20
C GLN A 99 15.59 -6.03 8.67
N HIS A 100 14.73 -6.88 9.25
CA HIS A 100 13.45 -6.44 9.78
C HIS A 100 13.63 -5.58 11.03
N VAL A 101 13.11 -4.35 11.04
CA VAL A 101 13.10 -3.49 12.23
C VAL A 101 12.27 -4.14 13.35
N TYR A 102 11.10 -4.69 12.99
CA TYR A 102 10.25 -5.46 13.89
C TYR A 102 10.50 -6.96 13.69
N LYS A 103 11.00 -7.64 14.72
CA LYS A 103 11.32 -9.08 14.63
C LYS A 103 10.08 -9.98 14.70
N ASP A 104 9.04 -9.51 15.37
CA ASP A 104 7.78 -10.23 15.52
C ASP A 104 6.76 -9.77 14.47
N ALA A 105 6.31 -10.68 13.61
CA ALA A 105 5.31 -10.41 12.58
C ALA A 105 3.94 -10.00 13.17
N THR A 106 3.69 -10.33 14.45
CA THR A 106 2.45 -10.04 15.17
C THR A 106 2.44 -8.70 15.89
N HIS A 107 3.48 -7.87 15.73
CA HIS A 107 3.62 -6.59 16.45
C HIS A 107 2.44 -5.62 16.23
N LEU A 108 1.66 -5.79 15.14
CA LEU A 108 0.45 -5.00 14.86
C LEU A 108 -0.87 -5.70 15.23
N ASN A 109 -0.84 -6.89 15.84
CA ASN A 109 -2.06 -7.67 16.12
C ASN A 109 -3.06 -6.92 17.02
N HIS A 110 -2.54 -6.13 17.97
CA HIS A 110 -3.35 -5.26 18.83
C HIS A 110 -4.10 -4.14 18.07
N LEU A 111 -3.73 -3.86 16.82
CA LEU A 111 -4.35 -2.86 15.95
C LEU A 111 -5.19 -3.47 14.82
N MET A 112 -5.39 -4.79 14.74
CA MET A 112 -6.02 -5.42 13.57
C MET A 112 -7.43 -4.92 13.25
N ASN A 113 -8.18 -4.47 14.27
CA ASN A 113 -9.48 -3.84 14.06
C ASN A 113 -9.40 -2.58 13.16
N ASN A 114 -8.22 -1.96 13.06
CA ASN A 114 -7.90 -0.76 12.28
C ASN A 114 -7.66 -1.05 10.80
N PHE A 115 -7.47 -2.32 10.43
CA PHE A 115 -7.03 -2.71 9.10
C PHE A 115 -8.02 -3.67 8.43
N ASN A 116 -8.10 -3.59 7.12
CA ASN A 116 -8.52 -4.71 6.28
C ASN A 116 -7.27 -5.53 5.92
N THR A 117 -7.44 -6.79 5.56
CA THR A 117 -6.33 -7.69 5.26
C THR A 117 -6.45 -8.30 3.87
N LEU A 118 -5.32 -8.46 3.18
CA LEU A 118 -5.21 -9.32 2.00
C LEU A 118 -4.14 -10.39 2.27
N GLU A 119 -4.45 -11.63 1.91
CA GLU A 119 -3.49 -12.74 1.96
C GLU A 119 -2.46 -12.62 0.82
N VAL A 120 -1.29 -13.22 1.02
CA VAL A 120 -0.20 -13.26 0.04
C VAL A 120 0.41 -14.66 0.11
N ASP A 121 0.59 -15.29 -1.05
CA ASP A 121 1.53 -16.40 -1.18
C ASP A 121 2.81 -15.89 -1.84
N PHE A 122 3.92 -15.94 -1.10
CA PHE A 122 5.20 -15.44 -1.61
C PHE A 122 5.76 -16.31 -2.74
N ASN A 123 5.35 -17.58 -2.82
CA ASN A 123 5.82 -18.52 -3.83
C ASN A 123 5.26 -18.24 -5.23
N ASP A 124 4.24 -17.39 -5.34
CA ASP A 124 3.69 -16.94 -6.63
C ASP A 124 4.65 -16.00 -7.37
N PHE A 125 5.74 -15.56 -6.73
CA PHE A 125 6.66 -14.56 -7.27
C PHE A 125 8.10 -15.05 -7.30
N ASN A 126 8.82 -14.70 -8.36
CA ASN A 126 10.23 -15.04 -8.54
C ASN A 126 11.18 -13.93 -8.08
N ASN A 127 10.69 -12.69 -7.95
CA ASN A 127 11.49 -11.53 -7.58
C ASN A 127 10.65 -10.46 -6.85
N ARG A 128 11.35 -9.50 -6.24
CA ARG A 128 10.75 -8.40 -5.46
C ARG A 128 9.90 -7.47 -6.33
N THR A 129 10.35 -7.15 -7.53
CA THR A 129 9.65 -6.21 -8.43
C THR A 129 8.24 -6.70 -8.74
N ASP A 130 8.11 -7.96 -9.17
CA ASP A 130 6.82 -8.56 -9.50
C ASP A 130 5.92 -8.62 -8.27
N TYR A 131 6.48 -9.03 -7.12
CA TYR A 131 5.75 -9.11 -5.86
C TYR A 131 5.20 -7.74 -5.41
N ILE A 132 6.02 -6.69 -5.46
CA ILE A 132 5.64 -5.35 -5.03
C ILE A 132 4.58 -4.76 -5.96
N ILE A 133 4.76 -4.89 -7.28
CA ILE A 133 3.79 -4.41 -8.27
C ILE A 133 2.45 -5.11 -8.09
N ASP A 134 2.43 -6.45 -8.00
CA ASP A 134 1.20 -7.20 -7.78
C ASP A 134 0.49 -6.80 -6.49
N SER A 135 1.24 -6.73 -5.39
CA SER A 135 0.70 -6.35 -4.08
C SER A 135 0.10 -4.94 -4.11
N ALA A 136 0.80 -3.99 -4.73
CA ALA A 136 0.31 -2.62 -4.88
C ALA A 136 -0.97 -2.56 -5.72
N ARG A 137 -1.02 -3.27 -6.86
CA ARG A 137 -2.22 -3.37 -7.70
C ARG A 137 -3.41 -3.97 -6.96
N ARG A 138 -3.20 -5.07 -6.22
CA ARG A 138 -4.26 -5.71 -5.42
C ARG A 138 -4.79 -4.78 -4.34
N VAL A 139 -3.92 -4.03 -3.67
CA VAL A 139 -4.30 -3.01 -2.67
C VAL A 139 -5.13 -1.90 -3.31
N VAL A 140 -4.67 -1.31 -4.41
CA VAL A 140 -5.38 -0.23 -5.11
C VAL A 140 -6.76 -0.72 -5.54
N LYS A 141 -6.83 -1.89 -6.19
CA LYS A 141 -8.08 -2.54 -6.57
C LYS A 141 -9.03 -2.72 -5.38
N PHE A 142 -8.53 -3.30 -4.30
CA PHE A 142 -9.31 -3.51 -3.07
C PHE A 142 -9.86 -2.19 -2.51
N CYS A 143 -9.04 -1.13 -2.46
CA CYS A 143 -9.48 0.17 -1.97
C CYS A 143 -10.65 0.72 -2.77
N PHE A 144 -10.64 0.57 -4.10
CA PHE A 144 -11.73 1.02 -4.95
C PHE A 144 -12.97 0.11 -4.92
N GLU A 145 -12.79 -1.20 -4.72
CA GLU A 145 -13.92 -2.15 -4.59
C GLU A 145 -14.67 -1.97 -3.25
N ASN A 146 -13.94 -1.89 -2.14
CA ASN A 146 -14.53 -1.64 -0.82
C ASN A 146 -15.01 -0.19 -0.65
N GLY A 147 -14.32 0.72 -1.33
CA GLY A 147 -14.53 2.15 -1.29
C GLY A 147 -13.95 2.83 -0.05
N PHE A 148 -13.53 4.08 -0.26
CA PHE A 148 -13.00 4.95 0.78
C PHE A 148 -13.65 6.33 0.77
N THR A 149 -13.52 7.09 1.86
CA THR A 149 -14.16 8.42 1.95
C THR A 149 -13.13 9.53 1.90
N VAL A 150 -13.32 10.48 0.99
CA VAL A 150 -12.54 11.72 0.85
C VAL A 150 -13.51 12.89 1.04
N ASN A 151 -13.26 13.75 2.03
CA ASN A 151 -14.12 14.91 2.32
C ASN A 151 -15.64 14.59 2.44
N GLY A 152 -16.00 13.45 3.02
CA GLY A 152 -17.41 12.99 3.10
C GLY A 152 -17.96 12.35 1.83
N VAL A 153 -17.27 12.44 0.70
CA VAL A 153 -17.64 11.79 -0.56
C VAL A 153 -17.07 10.36 -0.57
N LYS A 154 -17.92 9.38 -0.85
CA LYS A 154 -17.51 7.98 -0.99
C LYS A 154 -16.95 7.73 -2.39
N ILE A 155 -15.70 7.32 -2.45
CA ILE A 155 -14.96 6.89 -3.63
C ILE A 155 -15.05 5.38 -3.73
N LEU A 156 -15.57 4.88 -4.84
CA LEU A 156 -15.58 3.46 -5.19
C LEU A 156 -15.56 3.34 -6.72
N LYS A 157 -15.05 2.22 -7.23
CA LYS A 157 -15.18 1.91 -8.66
C LYS A 157 -16.66 1.75 -8.99
N LYS A 158 -17.16 2.55 -9.94
CA LYS A 158 -18.50 2.39 -10.52
C LYS A 158 -18.49 1.31 -11.60
#